data_AF-A0A165L7A6-F1
#
_entry.id   AF-A0A165L7A6-F1
#
_cell.length_a   1.000
_cell.length_b   1.000
_cell.length_c   1.000
_cell.angle_alpha   90.00
_cell.angle_beta   90.00
_cell.angle_gamma   90.00
#
_symmetry.space_group_name_H-M   'P 1'
#
loop_
_entity.id
_entity.type
_entity.pdbx_description
1 polymer ?
#
loop_
_entity_poly.entity_id
_entity_poly.type
_entity_poly.pdbx_seq_one_letter_code
_entity_poly.pdbx_strand_id
1 'polypeptide(L)' 'SASKLRINNLSALSVAKNPEHHGRIEVVHLRTSDMPADILTKSLAKPKVLEMVKMLGL' A
#
# COMPACT_ATOMS: atom_id res chain seq x y z
N SER A 1 -9.26 10.03 14.92
CA SER A 1 -9.17 9.82 13.46
C SER A 1 -9.18 8.33 13.19
N ALA A 2 -9.88 7.86 12.15
CA ALA A 2 -9.72 6.48 11.69
C ALA A 2 -8.27 6.24 11.24
N SER A 3 -7.74 5.04 11.48
CA SER A 3 -6.45 4.63 10.92
C SER A 3 -6.54 4.54 9.40
N LYS A 4 -5.47 4.92 8.70
CA LYS A 4 -5.39 4.85 7.24
C LYS A 4 -4.66 3.58 6.79
N LEU A 5 -5.31 2.75 5.99
CA LEU A 5 -4.69 1.62 5.32
C LEU A 5 -4.37 2.01 3.88
N ARG A 6 -3.08 2.02 3.53
CA ARG A 6 -2.61 2.31 2.17
C ARG A 6 -2.46 1.02 1.37
N ILE A 7 -3.13 0.91 0.23
CA ILE A 7 -3.09 -0.28 -0.63
C ILE A 7 -2.84 0.07 -2.10
N ASN A 8 -2.04 -0.73 -2.79
CA ASN A 8 -1.79 -0.60 -4.24
C ASN A 8 -2.68 -1.51 -5.10
N ASN A 9 -3.38 -2.47 -4.49
CA ASN A 9 -4.28 -3.38 -5.19
C ASN A 9 -5.65 -2.70 -5.44
N LEU A 10 -5.93 -2.40 -6.71
CA LEU A 10 -7.17 -1.74 -7.12
C LEU A 10 -8.41 -2.62 -6.92
N SER A 11 -8.30 -3.94 -7.04
CA SER A 11 -9.41 -4.86 -6.77
C SER A 11 -9.79 -4.86 -5.29
N ALA A 12 -8.79 -4.90 -4.40
CA ALA A 12 -9.02 -4.78 -2.96
C ALA A 12 -9.60 -3.41 -2.58
N LEU A 13 -9.16 -2.32 -3.23
CA LEU A 13 -9.75 -1.00 -3.06
C LEU A 13 -11.21 -0.95 -3.50
N SER A 14 -11.56 -1.64 -4.60
CA SER A 14 -12.95 -1.74 -5.04
C SER A 14 -13.82 -2.45 -4.01
N VAL A 15 -13.34 -3.54 -3.42
CA VAL A 15 -14.05 -4.26 -2.35
C VAL A 15 -14.22 -3.38 -1.12
N ALA A 16 -13.20 -2.62 -0.74
CA ALA A 16 -13.25 -1.72 0.43
C ALA A 16 -14.31 -0.60 0.35
N LYS A 17 -14.87 -0.33 -0.84
CA LYS A 17 -15.97 0.65 -1.03
C LYS A 17 -17.34 0.11 -0.61
N ASN A 18 -17.45 -1.18 -0.31
CA ASN A 18 -18.73 -1.73 0.10
C ASN A 18 -19.13 -1.19 1.49
N PRO A 19 -20.42 -0.91 1.74
CA PRO A 19 -20.89 -0.28 2.98
C PRO A 19 -20.49 -1.00 4.28
N GLU A 20 -20.37 -2.33 4.25
CA GLU A 20 -19.97 -3.15 5.40
C GLU A 20 -18.55 -2.86 5.93
N HIS A 21 -17.72 -2.18 5.13
CA HIS A 21 -16.35 -1.79 5.49
C HIS A 21 -16.24 -0.33 5.97
N HIS A 22 -17.30 0.46 5.85
CA HIS A 22 -17.29 1.86 6.27
C HIS A 22 -17.14 2.02 7.78
N GLY A 23 -16.52 3.13 8.21
CA GLY A 23 -16.36 3.51 9.62
C GLY A 23 -15.31 2.73 10.41
N ARG A 24 -14.66 1.70 9.82
CA ARG A 24 -13.60 0.92 10.48
C ARG A 24 -12.21 1.50 10.25
N ILE A 25 -11.81 1.58 8.99
CA ILE A 25 -10.48 2.00 8.52
C ILE A 25 -10.66 2.80 7.24
N GLU A 26 -9.94 3.91 7.09
CA GLU A 26 -9.92 4.67 5.84
C GLU A 26 -8.95 3.97 4.87
N VAL A 27 -9.48 3.37 3.81
CA VAL A 27 -8.66 2.71 2.78
C VAL A 27 -8.28 3.73 1.70
N VAL A 28 -6.99 3.91 1.48
CA VAL A 28 -6.44 4.89 0.54
C VAL A 28 -5.57 4.19 -0.50
N HIS A 29 -5.74 4.56 -1.76
CA HIS A 29 -4.86 4.07 -2.80
C HIS A 29 -3.44 4.62 -2.65
N LEU A 30 -2.44 3.76 -2.81
CA LEU A 30 -1.03 4.11 -2.94
C LEU A 30 -0.51 3.45 -4.21
N ARG A 31 0.20 4.18 -5.06
CA ARG A 31 0.76 3.59 -6.28
C ARG A 31 1.77 2.50 -5.92
N THR A 32 1.89 1.47 -6.75
CA THR A 32 2.90 0.42 -6.58
C THR A 32 4.31 0.99 -6.50
N SER A 33 4.59 2.05 -7.25
CA SER A 33 5.89 2.72 -7.22
C SER A 33 6.23 3.33 -5.86
N ASP A 34 5.23 3.56 -5.02
CA ASP A 34 5.31 4.32 -3.77
C ASP A 34 5.03 3.42 -2.55
N MET A 35 4.95 2.09 -2.74
CA MET A 35 4.67 1.12 -1.68
C MET A 35 5.97 0.46 -1.18
N PRO A 36 6.63 1.01 -0.13
CA PRO A 36 7.88 0.44 0.38
C PRO A 36 7.72 -0.97 0.93
N ALA A 37 6.52 -1.35 1.38
CA ALA A 37 6.21 -2.70 1.85
C ALA A 37 6.33 -3.78 0.75
N ASP A 38 6.42 -3.41 -0.53
CA ASP A 38 6.66 -4.35 -1.62
C ASP A 38 8.00 -5.09 -1.45
N ILE A 39 9.01 -4.49 -0.78
CA ILE A 39 10.30 -5.14 -0.49
C ILE A 39 10.14 -6.42 0.36
N LEU A 40 9.08 -6.52 1.16
CA LEU A 40 8.84 -7.63 2.08
C LEU A 40 7.98 -8.74 1.46
N THR A 41 7.34 -8.47 0.32
CA THR A 41 6.28 -9.33 -0.23
C THR A 41 6.49 -9.73 -1.68
N LYS A 42 7.45 -9.12 -2.38
CA LYS A 42 7.70 -9.35 -3.80
C LYS A 42 9.19 -9.52 -4.09
N SER A 43 9.50 -10.32 -5.09
CA SER A 43 10.82 -10.34 -5.71
C SER A 43 10.98 -9.09 -6.59
N LEU A 44 11.85 -8.16 -6.19
CA LEU A 44 12.09 -6.90 -6.88
C LEU A 44 13.50 -6.85 -7.47
N ALA A 45 13.65 -6.19 -8.62
CA ALA A 45 14.97 -5.87 -9.15
C ALA A 45 15.72 -4.88 -8.23
N LYS A 46 17.05 -4.99 -8.19
CA LYS A 46 17.92 -4.18 -7.32
C LYS A 46 17.63 -2.67 -7.36
N PRO A 47 17.41 -2.01 -8.52
CA PRO A 47 17.08 -0.59 -8.53
C PRO A 47 15.83 -0.26 -7.72
N LYS A 48 14.79 -1.09 -7.83
CA LYS A 48 13.54 -0.89 -7.10
C LYS A 48 13.71 -1.13 -5.60
N VAL A 49 14.52 -2.12 -5.20
CA VAL A 49 14.88 -2.35 -3.80
C VAL A 49 15.52 -1.10 -3.19
N LEU A 50 16.49 -0.48 -3.87
CA LEU A 50 17.16 0.73 -3.38
C LEU A 50 16.20 1.92 -3.21
N GLU A 51 15.26 2.11 -4.14
CA GLU A 51 14.21 3.11 -4.00
C GLU A 51 13.34 2.87 -2.76
N MET A 52 12.91 1.62 -2.53
CA MET A 52 12.04 1.29 -1.39
C MET A 52 12.78 1.41 -0.05
N VAL A 53 14.07 1.01 0.01
CA VAL A 53 14.93 1.20 1.20
C VAL A 53 15.02 2.69 1.57
N LYS A 54 15.26 3.56 0.57
CA LYS A 54 15.25 5.01 0.78
C LYS A 54 13.91 5.52 1.30
N MET A 55 12.79 5.01 0.80
CA MET A 55 11.45 5.37 1.30
C MET A 55 11.19 4.93 2.74
N LEU A 56 11.90 3.90 3.23
CA LEU A 56 11.85 3.45 4.63
C LEU A 56 12.75 4.27 5.55
N GLY A 57 13.60 5.16 5.01
CA GLY A 57 14.57 5.93 5.80
C GLY A 57 15.76 5.10 6.27
N LEU A 58 16.07 4.02 5.55
CA LEU A 58 17.19 3.11 5.80
C LEU A 58 18.35 3.35 4.82
#